data_AF-A0A922ZTH8-F1
#
_entry.id   AF-A0A922ZTH8-F1
#
_cell.length_a   1.000
_cell.length_b   1.000
_cell.length_c   1.000
_cell.angle_alpha   90.00
_cell.angle_beta   90.00
_cell.angle_gamma   90.00
#
_symmetry.space_group_name_H-M   'P 1'
#
loop_
_entity.id
_entity.type
_entity.pdbx_description
1 polymer ?
#
loop_
_entity_poly.entity_id
_entity_poly.type
_entity_poly.pdbx_seq_one_letter_code
_entity_poly.pdbx_strand_id
1 'polypeptide(L)'
;MFDGPETYPGRLLECYRPPLFLQILGDATVLLRDCIAIVGSRKPTPEGIRAASDLAGQLASAGLVVVSGLAYGIDKAAHVGCLDAGGQTIAVLGSSVDEIYPSIHGPIARTIAGSGGGAVISEFHLHTQPTVYTFPQRNRVISGLSLGVLVVEAAKESGSLLTANFALEQNREVFAIPGSIYAPQHVGTNALIKSGAKLVQSVHDVLDEFPGFKAVATAEESPSEALSLQEQSIIGCIQTGCTSVDLLCERLACAAPQVLSVLTTLELRGLLVRRGPDSFAIVQPR
;
A
#
# COMPACT_ATOMS: atom_id res chain seq x y z
N MET A 1 -5.10 -19.53 17.71
CA MET A 1 -5.84 -20.59 17.00
C MET A 1 -7.27 -20.10 16.91
N PHE A 2 -7.86 -20.05 15.72
CA PHE A 2 -9.30 -19.72 15.61
C PHE A 2 -10.08 -20.97 16.02
N ASP A 3 -10.69 -20.89 17.19
CA ASP A 3 -11.35 -21.98 17.91
C ASP A 3 -12.88 -21.94 17.79
N GLY A 4 -13.42 -20.94 17.09
CA GLY A 4 -14.83 -20.83 16.80
C GLY A 4 -15.15 -19.79 15.71
N PRO A 5 -16.41 -19.73 15.25
CA PRO A 5 -16.83 -18.78 14.21
C PRO A 5 -16.69 -17.32 14.65
N GLU A 6 -16.72 -17.03 15.95
CA GLU A 6 -16.56 -15.68 16.49
C GLU A 6 -15.11 -15.18 16.45
N THR A 7 -14.14 -16.09 16.45
CA THR A 7 -12.71 -15.75 16.38
C THR A 7 -12.18 -15.82 14.96
N TYR A 8 -12.88 -16.50 14.05
CA TYR A 8 -12.49 -16.63 12.65
C TYR A 8 -12.68 -15.32 11.85
N PRO A 9 -11.81 -14.99 10.88
CA PRO A 9 -11.97 -13.80 10.05
C PRO A 9 -13.33 -13.76 9.34
N GLY A 10 -14.22 -12.86 9.78
CA GLY A 10 -15.62 -12.83 9.33
C GLY A 10 -15.78 -12.73 7.82
N ARG A 11 -14.96 -11.90 7.15
CA ARG A 11 -14.96 -11.77 5.68
C ARG A 11 -14.67 -13.09 4.97
N LEU A 12 -13.82 -13.92 5.55
CA LEU A 12 -13.45 -15.19 4.95
C LEU A 12 -14.57 -16.23 5.08
N LEU A 13 -15.52 -16.07 6.01
CA LEU A 13 -16.75 -16.89 6.08
C LEU A 13 -17.72 -16.56 4.93
N GLU A 14 -17.65 -15.37 4.36
CA GLU A 14 -18.47 -14.94 3.21
C GLU A 14 -17.93 -15.52 1.89
N CYS A 15 -16.71 -16.07 1.89
CA CYS A 15 -16.12 -16.71 0.72
C CYS A 15 -16.91 -17.97 0.34
N TYR A 16 -17.11 -18.21 -0.96
CA TYR A 16 -17.56 -19.50 -1.46
C TYR A 16 -16.64 -20.63 -0.97
N ARG A 17 -17.22 -21.60 -0.26
CA ARG A 17 -16.49 -22.71 0.42
C ARG A 17 -15.41 -22.19 1.38
N PRO A 18 -15.76 -21.52 2.48
CA PRO A 18 -14.76 -20.94 3.38
C PRO A 18 -13.81 -22.03 3.92
N PRO A 19 -12.51 -21.74 4.13
CA PRO A 19 -11.57 -22.74 4.64
C PRO A 19 -12.00 -23.27 6.01
N LEU A 20 -12.14 -24.59 6.13
CA LEU A 20 -12.54 -25.24 7.39
C LEU A 20 -11.47 -25.13 8.48
N PHE A 21 -10.21 -24.99 8.08
CA PHE A 21 -9.08 -24.73 8.95
C PHE A 21 -8.08 -23.82 8.22
N LEU A 22 -7.22 -23.16 9.00
CA LEU A 22 -6.07 -22.42 8.49
C LEU A 22 -4.85 -22.80 9.32
N GLN A 23 -3.80 -23.22 8.63
CA GLN A 23 -2.45 -23.23 9.16
C GLN A 23 -1.90 -21.80 9.11
N ILE A 24 -1.28 -21.36 10.19
CA ILE A 24 -0.80 -19.98 10.33
C ILE A 24 0.62 -20.03 10.89
N LEU A 25 1.53 -19.35 10.20
CA LEU A 25 2.88 -19.04 10.68
C LEU A 25 2.98 -17.52 10.82
N GLY A 26 3.27 -17.03 12.02
CA GLY A 26 3.32 -15.60 12.33
C GLY A 26 2.15 -15.13 13.18
N ASP A 27 1.80 -13.85 13.08
CA ASP A 27 0.75 -13.21 13.88
C ASP A 27 -0.63 -13.49 13.31
N ALA A 28 -1.44 -14.31 13.99
CA ALA A 28 -2.80 -14.62 13.53
C ALA A 28 -3.76 -13.42 13.63
N THR A 29 -3.48 -12.42 14.48
CA THR A 29 -4.39 -11.28 14.70
C THR A 29 -4.48 -10.37 13.48
N VAL A 30 -3.46 -10.39 12.61
CA VAL A 30 -3.45 -9.61 11.37
C VAL A 30 -4.57 -10.01 10.41
N LEU A 31 -5.07 -11.24 10.46
CA LEU A 31 -6.20 -11.70 9.63
C LEU A 31 -7.54 -11.06 10.04
N LEU A 32 -7.63 -10.42 11.21
CA LEU A 32 -8.82 -9.72 11.67
C LEU A 32 -8.84 -8.24 11.24
N ARG A 33 -7.74 -7.75 10.66
CA ARG A 33 -7.60 -6.36 10.20
C ARG A 33 -8.21 -6.16 8.82
N ASP A 34 -8.43 -4.90 8.47
CA ASP A 34 -8.79 -4.51 7.12
C ASP A 34 -7.64 -4.76 6.15
N CYS A 35 -7.94 -5.53 5.12
CA CYS A 35 -6.98 -6.08 4.19
C CYS A 35 -7.26 -5.61 2.77
N ILE A 36 -6.22 -5.44 1.96
CA ILE A 36 -6.31 -5.22 0.52
C ILE A 36 -5.45 -6.25 -0.20
N ALA A 37 -6.02 -6.93 -1.19
CA ALA A 37 -5.28 -7.88 -2.00
C ALA A 37 -4.55 -7.16 -3.13
N ILE A 38 -3.29 -7.49 -3.36
CA ILE A 38 -2.53 -7.01 -4.52
C ILE A 38 -2.03 -8.22 -5.28
N VAL A 39 -2.49 -8.39 -6.53
CA VAL A 39 -2.20 -9.56 -7.37
C VAL A 39 -1.80 -9.14 -8.78
N GLY A 40 -1.09 -10.00 -9.50
CA GLY A 40 -0.83 -9.74 -10.90
C GLY A 40 0.07 -10.74 -11.60
N SER A 41 0.73 -10.26 -12.66
CA SER A 41 1.60 -11.06 -13.52
C SER A 41 2.77 -11.69 -12.74
N ARG A 42 3.05 -12.95 -13.05
CA ARG A 42 4.27 -13.65 -12.60
C ARG A 42 5.52 -13.21 -13.36
N LYS A 43 5.35 -12.54 -14.50
CA LYS A 43 6.40 -11.96 -15.33
C LYS A 43 6.06 -10.49 -15.61
N PRO A 44 6.11 -9.64 -14.57
CA PRO A 44 5.69 -8.25 -14.70
C PRO A 44 6.73 -7.42 -15.44
N THR A 45 6.31 -6.26 -15.91
CA THR A 45 7.22 -5.20 -16.38
C THR A 45 7.96 -4.54 -15.21
N PRO A 46 9.07 -3.83 -15.45
CA PRO A 46 9.71 -3.00 -14.43
C PRO A 46 8.75 -1.96 -13.84
N GLU A 47 7.90 -1.35 -14.68
CA GLU A 47 6.86 -0.43 -14.22
C GLU A 47 5.84 -1.13 -13.31
N GLY A 48 5.41 -2.34 -13.67
CA GLY A 48 4.49 -3.15 -12.85
C GLY A 48 5.07 -3.53 -11.49
N ILE A 49 6.37 -3.87 -11.42
CA ILE A 49 7.05 -4.14 -10.15
C ILE A 49 7.04 -2.89 -9.27
N ARG A 50 7.40 -1.73 -9.84
CA ARG A 50 7.40 -0.45 -9.13
C ARG A 50 6.01 -0.11 -8.62
N ALA A 51 5.00 -0.16 -9.50
CA ALA A 51 3.61 0.15 -9.15
C ALA A 51 3.10 -0.76 -8.02
N ALA A 52 3.36 -2.06 -8.07
CA ALA A 52 2.98 -2.99 -7.01
C ALA A 52 3.65 -2.67 -5.67
N SER A 53 4.96 -2.37 -5.70
CA SER A 53 5.73 -2.04 -4.50
C SER A 53 5.27 -0.72 -3.88
N ASP A 54 5.17 0.34 -4.69
CA ASP A 54 4.82 1.69 -4.23
C ASP A 54 3.39 1.73 -3.68
N LEU A 55 2.42 1.13 -4.38
CA LEU A 55 1.04 1.07 -3.91
C LEU A 55 0.89 0.19 -2.67
N ALA A 56 1.62 -0.94 -2.59
CA ALA A 56 1.61 -1.76 -1.38
C ALA A 56 2.13 -1.01 -0.16
N GLY A 57 3.23 -0.26 -0.32
CA GLY A 57 3.78 0.59 0.73
C GLY A 57 2.79 1.68 1.16
N GLN A 58 2.20 2.40 0.20
CA GLN A 58 1.24 3.47 0.48
C GLN A 58 -0.04 2.95 1.16
N LEU A 59 -0.58 1.82 0.71
CA LEU A 59 -1.75 1.18 1.33
C LEU A 59 -1.43 0.70 2.76
N ALA A 60 -0.22 0.17 2.96
CA ALA A 60 0.24 -0.21 4.28
C ALA A 60 0.41 0.98 5.23
N SER A 61 0.98 2.09 4.73
CA SER A 61 1.05 3.36 5.46
C SER A 61 -0.33 3.87 5.85
N ALA A 62 -1.33 3.73 4.96
CA ALA A 62 -2.72 4.05 5.30
C ALA A 62 -3.34 3.11 6.37
N GLY A 63 -2.65 2.03 6.75
CA GLY A 63 -3.06 1.11 7.82
C GLY A 63 -3.74 -0.18 7.35
N LEU A 64 -3.80 -0.41 6.04
CA LEU A 64 -4.30 -1.66 5.46
C LEU A 64 -3.24 -2.75 5.51
N VAL A 65 -3.68 -3.99 5.72
CA VAL A 65 -2.81 -5.16 5.59
C VAL A 65 -2.79 -5.61 4.13
N VAL A 66 -1.61 -5.76 3.55
CA VAL A 66 -1.47 -6.25 2.17
C VAL A 66 -1.58 -7.77 2.13
N VAL A 67 -2.47 -8.32 1.31
CA VAL A 67 -2.65 -9.78 1.15
C VAL A 67 -2.21 -10.19 -0.26
N SER A 68 -1.40 -11.24 -0.37
CA SER A 68 -0.99 -11.71 -1.69
C SER A 68 -0.55 -13.19 -1.75
N GLY A 69 -0.11 -13.54 -2.97
CA GLY A 69 0.37 -14.79 -3.50
C GLY A 69 1.49 -15.53 -2.80
N LEU A 70 2.47 -14.74 -2.36
CA LEU A 70 3.89 -15.11 -2.39
C LEU A 70 4.38 -15.68 -3.75
N ALA A 71 3.65 -15.49 -4.85
CA ALA A 71 4.10 -15.94 -6.18
C ALA A 71 5.23 -15.06 -6.71
N TYR A 72 5.80 -15.44 -7.86
CA TYR A 72 6.70 -14.58 -8.61
C TYR A 72 6.02 -13.27 -9.05
N GLY A 73 6.84 -12.26 -9.35
CA GLY A 73 6.36 -11.03 -9.98
C GLY A 73 5.65 -10.10 -9.01
N ILE A 74 4.42 -9.69 -9.37
CA ILE A 74 3.65 -8.69 -8.64
C ILE A 74 3.46 -9.08 -7.17
N ASP A 75 3.13 -10.34 -6.89
CA ASP A 75 2.86 -10.79 -5.52
C ASP A 75 4.09 -10.62 -4.61
N LYS A 76 5.29 -10.96 -5.12
CA LYS A 76 6.55 -10.70 -4.43
C LYS A 76 6.77 -9.20 -4.21
N ALA A 77 6.56 -8.38 -5.26
CA ALA A 77 6.78 -6.95 -5.19
C ALA A 77 5.85 -6.27 -4.17
N ALA A 78 4.59 -6.70 -4.10
CA ALA A 78 3.63 -6.22 -3.12
C ALA A 78 4.05 -6.54 -1.68
N HIS A 79 4.46 -7.79 -1.41
CA HIS A 79 4.97 -8.15 -0.08
C HIS A 79 6.20 -7.35 0.31
N VAL A 80 7.17 -7.21 -0.61
CA VAL A 80 8.41 -6.46 -0.34
C VAL A 80 8.11 -4.99 -0.10
N GLY A 81 7.34 -4.33 -0.98
CA GLY A 81 6.99 -2.92 -0.81
C GLY A 81 6.19 -2.63 0.47
N CYS A 82 5.31 -3.55 0.86
CA CYS A 82 4.61 -3.47 2.15
C CYS A 82 5.59 -3.55 3.34
N LEU A 83 6.50 -4.53 3.33
CA LEU A 83 7.46 -4.74 4.41
C LEU A 83 8.47 -3.59 4.51
N ASP A 84 8.94 -3.08 3.37
CA ASP A 84 9.89 -1.96 3.30
C ASP A 84 9.29 -0.67 3.88
N ALA A 85 7.97 -0.50 3.79
CA ALA A 85 7.22 0.60 4.41
C ALA A 85 6.87 0.35 5.90
N GLY A 86 7.39 -0.72 6.52
CA GLY A 86 7.06 -1.09 7.91
C GLY A 86 5.66 -1.66 8.10
N GLY A 87 4.98 -2.02 7.00
CA GLY A 87 3.63 -2.56 7.00
C GLY A 87 3.54 -4.05 7.31
N GLN A 88 2.34 -4.49 7.68
CA GLN A 88 2.02 -5.91 7.87
C GLN A 88 1.44 -6.51 6.59
N THR A 89 1.84 -7.74 6.25
CA THR A 89 1.36 -8.44 5.06
C THR A 89 0.99 -9.89 5.35
N ILE A 90 0.04 -10.44 4.59
CA ILE A 90 -0.41 -11.83 4.67
C ILE A 90 -0.09 -12.55 3.35
N ALA A 91 0.77 -13.56 3.43
CA ALA A 91 1.02 -14.48 2.32
C ALA A 91 0.10 -15.68 2.42
N VAL A 92 -0.75 -15.89 1.41
CA VAL A 92 -1.62 -17.06 1.34
C VAL A 92 -0.95 -18.10 0.42
N LEU A 93 -0.84 -19.35 0.83
CA LEU A 93 -0.07 -20.35 0.07
C LEU A 93 -0.95 -21.34 -0.70
N GLY A 94 -0.52 -21.68 -1.92
CA GLY A 94 -1.05 -22.81 -2.70
C GLY A 94 -0.45 -24.17 -2.30
N SER A 95 0.28 -24.20 -1.21
CA SER A 95 0.96 -25.35 -0.59
C SER A 95 0.78 -25.22 0.93
N SER A 96 1.24 -26.18 1.71
CA SER A 96 1.22 -26.05 3.17
C SER A 96 2.24 -25.04 3.69
N VAL A 97 2.09 -24.60 4.96
CA VAL A 97 2.99 -23.58 5.55
C VAL A 97 4.43 -24.07 5.72
N ASP A 98 4.64 -25.38 5.74
CA ASP A 98 5.96 -26.03 5.76
C ASP A 98 6.58 -26.23 4.36
N GLU A 99 5.82 -25.98 3.29
CA GLU A 99 6.23 -26.19 1.89
C GLU A 99 6.17 -24.87 1.12
N ILE A 100 7.01 -23.90 1.49
CA ILE A 100 7.01 -22.57 0.85
C ILE A 100 7.34 -22.68 -0.64
N TYR A 101 6.42 -22.22 -1.49
CA TYR A 101 6.61 -22.16 -2.93
C TYR A 101 6.32 -20.77 -3.52
N PRO A 102 7.22 -20.24 -4.36
CA PRO A 102 8.49 -20.84 -4.77
C PRO A 102 9.52 -20.79 -3.63
N SER A 103 10.40 -21.79 -3.56
CA SER A 103 11.36 -21.95 -2.45
C SER A 103 12.30 -20.75 -2.26
N ILE A 104 12.61 -20.04 -3.35
CA ILE A 104 13.40 -18.80 -3.33
C ILE A 104 12.76 -17.66 -2.52
N HIS A 105 11.44 -17.72 -2.28
CA HIS A 105 10.73 -16.75 -1.44
C HIS A 105 10.69 -17.16 0.04
N GLY A 106 11.34 -18.25 0.43
CA GLY A 106 11.49 -18.66 1.83
C GLY A 106 12.00 -17.56 2.77
N PRO A 107 13.02 -16.74 2.39
CA PRO A 107 13.44 -15.59 3.19
C PRO A 107 12.32 -14.56 3.40
N ILE A 108 11.55 -14.24 2.36
CA ILE A 108 10.43 -13.31 2.44
C ILE A 108 9.35 -13.87 3.39
N ALA A 109 8.98 -15.14 3.25
CA ALA A 109 8.02 -15.80 4.14
C ALA A 109 8.45 -15.73 5.61
N ARG A 110 9.74 -15.92 5.91
CA ARG A 110 10.29 -15.79 7.26
C ARG A 110 10.22 -14.36 7.78
N THR A 111 10.51 -13.36 6.94
CA THR A 111 10.36 -11.95 7.32
C THR A 111 8.89 -11.62 7.61
N ILE A 112 7.96 -12.05 6.76
CA ILE A 112 6.52 -11.86 6.96
C ILE A 112 6.08 -12.39 8.32
N ALA A 113 6.37 -13.67 8.61
CA ALA A 113 5.91 -14.32 9.83
C ALA A 113 6.69 -13.95 11.09
N GLY A 114 7.91 -13.42 10.93
CA GLY A 114 8.81 -13.04 12.02
C GLY A 114 8.78 -11.54 12.29
N SER A 115 9.82 -10.84 11.85
CA SER A 115 10.03 -9.43 12.17
C SER A 115 9.02 -8.48 11.55
N GLY A 116 8.34 -8.88 10.46
CA GLY A 116 7.33 -8.07 9.78
C GLY A 116 5.96 -8.06 10.46
N GLY A 117 5.75 -8.87 11.51
CA GLY A 117 4.49 -8.92 12.25
C GLY A 117 3.28 -9.32 11.41
N GLY A 118 3.49 -10.01 10.28
CA GLY A 118 2.46 -10.51 9.38
C GLY A 118 2.21 -12.00 9.57
N ALA A 119 1.56 -12.62 8.57
CA ALA A 119 1.24 -14.04 8.60
C ALA A 119 1.47 -14.73 7.26
N VAL A 120 1.95 -15.97 7.31
CA VAL A 120 1.95 -16.90 6.19
C VAL A 120 0.90 -17.97 6.49
N ILE A 121 -0.09 -18.11 5.62
CA ILE A 121 -1.25 -18.96 5.88
C ILE A 121 -1.50 -19.97 4.77
N SER A 122 -2.10 -21.10 5.12
CA SER A 122 -2.54 -22.11 4.17
C SER A 122 -3.78 -22.84 4.66
N GLU A 123 -4.66 -23.22 3.73
CA GLU A 123 -5.77 -24.12 4.00
C GLU A 123 -5.47 -25.60 3.69
N PHE A 124 -4.21 -25.90 3.34
CA PHE A 124 -3.79 -27.25 3.01
C PHE A 124 -3.13 -27.94 4.21
N HIS A 125 -3.22 -29.27 4.25
CA HIS A 125 -2.60 -30.08 5.31
C HIS A 125 -1.07 -30.05 5.18
N LEU A 126 -0.35 -30.29 6.28
CA LEU A 126 1.12 -30.33 6.26
C LEU A 126 1.64 -31.24 5.14
N HIS A 127 2.78 -30.87 4.55
CA HIS A 127 3.41 -31.54 3.41
C HIS A 127 2.62 -31.48 2.08
N THR A 128 1.56 -30.67 1.98
CA THR A 128 0.84 -30.50 0.71
C THR A 128 1.69 -29.69 -0.27
N GLN A 129 2.06 -30.34 -1.36
CA GLN A 129 2.85 -29.75 -2.43
C GLN A 129 2.01 -28.81 -3.32
N PRO A 130 2.62 -27.76 -3.90
CA PRO A 130 1.94 -26.85 -4.81
C PRO A 130 1.61 -27.56 -6.13
N THR A 131 0.38 -27.39 -6.62
CA THR A 131 -0.08 -27.94 -7.90
C THR A 131 -0.83 -26.90 -8.72
N VAL A 132 -1.06 -27.20 -10.00
CA VAL A 132 -1.90 -26.35 -10.87
C VAL A 132 -3.33 -26.17 -10.36
N TYR A 133 -3.80 -27.04 -9.45
CA TYR A 133 -5.15 -26.97 -8.87
C TYR A 133 -5.19 -26.22 -7.55
N THR A 134 -4.13 -26.29 -6.74
CA THR A 134 -4.09 -25.63 -5.43
C THR A 134 -3.89 -24.12 -5.54
N PHE A 135 -3.19 -23.62 -6.58
CA PHE A 135 -3.07 -22.17 -6.80
C PHE A 135 -4.42 -21.50 -7.07
N PRO A 136 -5.27 -21.96 -8.02
CA PRO A 136 -6.62 -21.44 -8.19
C PRO A 136 -7.48 -21.56 -6.93
N GLN A 137 -7.43 -22.71 -6.24
CA GLN A 137 -8.23 -22.93 -5.03
C GLN A 137 -7.92 -21.91 -3.94
N ARG A 138 -6.64 -21.63 -3.72
CA ARG A 138 -6.22 -20.65 -2.73
C ARG A 138 -6.71 -19.23 -3.06
N ASN A 139 -6.80 -18.85 -4.34
CA ASN A 139 -7.03 -17.45 -4.73
C ASN A 139 -8.30 -16.85 -4.12
N ARG A 140 -9.33 -17.67 -3.89
CA ARG A 140 -10.56 -17.24 -3.20
C ARG A 140 -10.33 -16.79 -1.76
N VAL A 141 -9.29 -17.30 -1.09
CA VAL A 141 -8.89 -16.91 0.27
C VAL A 141 -8.21 -15.54 0.26
N ILE A 142 -7.43 -15.24 -0.80
CA ILE A 142 -6.82 -13.91 -0.99
C ILE A 142 -7.91 -12.84 -1.09
N SER A 143 -8.86 -13.03 -2.01
CA SER A 143 -9.98 -12.10 -2.17
C SER A 143 -10.90 -12.13 -0.94
N GLY A 144 -11.11 -13.31 -0.35
CA GLY A 144 -12.04 -13.50 0.78
C GLY A 144 -11.60 -12.81 2.06
N LEU A 145 -10.29 -12.65 2.30
CA LEU A 145 -9.76 -11.86 3.40
C LEU A 145 -9.85 -10.35 3.16
N SER A 146 -9.96 -9.92 1.90
CA SER A 146 -9.72 -8.53 1.51
C SER A 146 -11.01 -7.75 1.34
N LEU A 147 -10.95 -6.44 1.59
CA LEU A 147 -12.01 -5.48 1.23
C LEU A 147 -12.14 -5.32 -0.28
N GLY A 148 -11.01 -5.42 -0.99
CA GLY A 148 -10.95 -5.41 -2.44
C GLY A 148 -9.68 -6.04 -2.98
N VAL A 149 -9.61 -6.18 -4.30
CA VAL A 149 -8.47 -6.75 -5.02
C VAL A 149 -7.95 -5.76 -6.05
N LEU A 150 -6.69 -5.34 -5.90
CA LEU A 150 -5.94 -4.55 -6.86
C LEU A 150 -5.16 -5.47 -7.81
N VAL A 151 -5.49 -5.39 -9.10
CA VAL A 151 -4.80 -6.10 -10.18
C VAL A 151 -3.84 -5.14 -10.88
N VAL A 152 -2.53 -5.34 -10.66
CA VAL A 152 -1.48 -4.44 -11.18
C VAL A 152 -1.21 -4.70 -12.66
N GLU A 153 -0.98 -5.96 -13.02
CA GLU A 153 -0.78 -6.40 -14.41
C GLU A 153 -1.42 -7.77 -14.61
N ALA A 154 -2.07 -7.97 -15.75
CA ALA A 154 -2.68 -9.24 -16.13
C ALA A 154 -2.75 -9.36 -17.65
N ALA A 155 -2.10 -10.40 -18.18
CA ALA A 155 -2.38 -10.84 -19.55
C ALA A 155 -3.79 -11.44 -19.65
N LYS A 156 -4.29 -11.63 -20.89
CA LYS A 156 -5.66 -12.12 -21.17
C LYS A 156 -6.05 -13.41 -20.43
N GLU A 157 -5.10 -14.32 -20.21
CA GLU A 157 -5.30 -15.61 -19.53
C GLU A 157 -4.53 -15.69 -18.20
N SER A 158 -4.34 -14.54 -17.53
CA SER A 158 -3.61 -14.49 -16.27
C SER A 158 -4.41 -15.10 -15.12
N GLY A 159 -3.76 -15.92 -14.29
CA GLY A 159 -4.37 -16.46 -13.07
C GLY A 159 -4.80 -15.39 -12.05
N SER A 160 -4.26 -14.16 -12.14
CA SER A 160 -4.71 -13.03 -11.31
C SER A 160 -6.14 -12.58 -11.64
N LEU A 161 -6.61 -12.80 -12.88
CA LEU A 161 -8.00 -12.51 -13.27
C LEU A 161 -9.00 -13.43 -12.55
N LEU A 162 -8.59 -14.66 -12.21
CA LEU A 162 -9.42 -15.55 -11.42
C LEU A 162 -9.64 -15.00 -10.00
N THR A 163 -8.61 -14.40 -9.40
CA THR A 163 -8.75 -13.73 -8.09
C THR A 163 -9.70 -12.53 -8.16
N ALA A 164 -9.63 -11.75 -9.24
CA ALA A 164 -10.57 -10.65 -9.48
C ALA A 164 -12.02 -11.16 -9.63
N ASN A 165 -12.22 -12.27 -10.34
CA ASN A 165 -13.55 -12.89 -10.45
C ASN A 165 -14.08 -13.37 -9.10
N PHE A 166 -13.24 -14.04 -8.28
CA PHE A 166 -13.64 -14.42 -6.92
C PHE A 166 -13.99 -13.22 -6.06
N ALA A 167 -13.28 -12.09 -6.21
CA ALA A 167 -13.64 -10.85 -5.53
C ALA A 167 -15.04 -10.36 -5.91
N LEU A 168 -15.37 -10.33 -7.20
CA LEU A 168 -16.72 -9.94 -7.66
C LEU A 168 -17.80 -10.89 -7.10
N GLU A 169 -17.57 -12.20 -7.13
CA GLU A 169 -18.49 -13.20 -6.56
C GLU A 169 -18.68 -13.03 -5.04
N GLN A 170 -17.67 -12.50 -4.36
CA GLN A 170 -17.66 -12.26 -2.92
C GLN A 170 -18.09 -10.83 -2.55
N ASN A 171 -18.62 -10.06 -3.52
CA ASN A 171 -18.99 -8.65 -3.35
C ASN A 171 -17.83 -7.80 -2.79
N ARG A 172 -16.62 -8.01 -3.31
CA ARG A 172 -15.44 -7.21 -3.02
C ARG A 172 -15.17 -6.24 -4.16
N GLU A 173 -14.61 -5.09 -3.82
CA GLU A 173 -14.19 -4.12 -4.82
C GLU A 173 -13.06 -4.68 -5.68
N VAL A 174 -13.11 -4.41 -6.98
CA VAL A 174 -12.04 -4.78 -7.91
C VAL A 174 -11.45 -3.53 -8.51
N PHE A 175 -10.14 -3.42 -8.36
CA PHE A 175 -9.34 -2.32 -8.86
C PHE A 175 -8.37 -2.84 -9.92
N ALA A 176 -8.10 -2.04 -10.95
CA ALA A 176 -7.10 -2.38 -11.95
C ALA A 176 -6.28 -1.16 -12.36
N ILE A 177 -4.97 -1.37 -12.54
CA ILE A 177 -4.09 -0.34 -13.08
C ILE A 177 -4.22 -0.34 -14.61
N PRO A 178 -4.50 0.81 -15.24
CA PRO A 178 -4.59 0.90 -16.68
C PRO A 178 -3.20 0.77 -17.30
N GLY A 179 -3.15 0.37 -18.56
CA GLY A 179 -1.89 0.40 -19.30
C GLY A 179 -2.08 0.43 -20.80
N SER A 180 -0.97 0.51 -21.53
CA SER A 180 -0.97 0.63 -22.99
C SER A 180 -1.76 -0.50 -23.64
N ILE A 181 -2.63 -0.16 -24.60
CA ILE A 181 -3.39 -1.15 -25.39
C ILE A 181 -2.49 -2.04 -26.27
N TYR A 182 -1.23 -1.65 -26.48
CA TYR A 182 -0.24 -2.43 -27.23
C TYR A 182 0.56 -3.38 -26.36
N ALA A 183 0.48 -3.23 -25.03
CA ALA A 183 1.22 -4.05 -24.09
C ALA A 183 0.37 -5.26 -23.65
N PRO A 184 0.80 -6.50 -23.95
CA PRO A 184 0.00 -7.69 -23.66
C PRO A 184 -0.23 -7.92 -22.16
N GLN A 185 0.61 -7.35 -21.30
CA GLN A 185 0.50 -7.42 -19.84
C GLN A 185 -0.68 -6.63 -19.27
N HIS A 186 -1.28 -5.71 -20.04
CA HIS A 186 -2.41 -4.87 -19.59
C HIS A 186 -3.74 -5.25 -20.25
N VAL A 187 -3.76 -6.26 -21.14
CA VAL A 187 -5.00 -6.68 -21.81
C VAL A 187 -6.07 -7.10 -20.80
N GLY A 188 -5.67 -7.82 -19.75
CA GLY A 188 -6.56 -8.25 -18.67
C GLY A 188 -7.00 -7.12 -17.75
N THR A 189 -6.09 -6.24 -17.31
CA THR A 189 -6.46 -5.10 -16.45
C THR A 189 -7.37 -4.12 -17.17
N ASN A 190 -7.08 -3.80 -18.44
CA ASN A 190 -7.96 -2.97 -19.26
C ASN A 190 -9.33 -3.63 -19.51
N ALA A 191 -9.39 -4.97 -19.61
CA ALA A 191 -10.66 -5.69 -19.72
C ALA A 191 -11.46 -5.65 -18.40
N LEU A 192 -10.80 -5.75 -17.25
CA LEU A 192 -11.44 -5.59 -15.94
C LEU A 192 -12.05 -4.18 -15.81
N ILE A 193 -11.31 -3.14 -16.19
CA ILE A 193 -11.79 -1.75 -16.17
C ILE A 193 -13.04 -1.60 -17.05
N LYS A 194 -13.00 -2.16 -18.27
CA LYS A 194 -14.18 -2.18 -19.16
C LYS A 194 -15.38 -2.93 -18.58
N SER A 195 -15.13 -3.88 -17.68
CA SER A 195 -16.16 -4.69 -17.03
C SER A 195 -16.67 -4.07 -15.71
N GLY A 196 -16.18 -2.88 -15.35
CA GLY A 196 -16.64 -2.14 -14.17
C GLY A 196 -15.65 -2.08 -13.01
N ALA A 197 -14.45 -2.67 -13.12
CA ALA A 197 -13.41 -2.48 -12.12
C ALA A 197 -12.98 -1.01 -12.06
N LYS A 198 -12.72 -0.49 -10.86
CA LYS A 198 -12.25 0.88 -10.69
C LYS A 198 -10.83 1.03 -11.24
N LEU A 199 -10.63 2.02 -12.09
CA LEU A 199 -9.33 2.39 -12.61
C LEU A 199 -8.52 3.05 -11.49
N VAL A 200 -7.28 2.58 -11.28
CA VAL A 200 -6.37 3.11 -10.25
C VAL A 200 -5.15 3.75 -10.89
N GLN A 201 -4.90 5.02 -10.55
CA GLN A 201 -3.69 5.76 -10.89
C GLN A 201 -2.87 6.14 -9.65
N SER A 202 -3.51 6.15 -8.48
CA SER A 202 -2.92 6.49 -7.18
C SER A 202 -3.56 5.70 -6.04
N VAL A 203 -2.92 5.67 -4.88
CA VAL A 203 -3.50 5.02 -3.68
C VAL A 203 -4.85 5.61 -3.27
N HIS A 204 -5.08 6.91 -3.53
CA HIS A 204 -6.33 7.58 -3.21
C HIS A 204 -7.53 6.96 -3.94
N ASP A 205 -7.33 6.53 -5.19
CA ASP A 205 -8.40 5.86 -5.95
C ASP A 205 -8.89 4.58 -5.25
N VAL A 206 -8.02 3.91 -4.49
CA VAL A 206 -8.38 2.73 -3.69
C VAL A 206 -9.02 3.14 -2.36
N LEU A 207 -8.42 4.10 -1.65
CA LEU A 207 -8.89 4.52 -0.33
C LEU A 207 -10.26 5.20 -0.36
N ASP A 208 -10.57 5.92 -1.43
CA ASP A 208 -11.86 6.62 -1.61
C ASP A 208 -13.05 5.66 -1.68
N GLU A 209 -12.84 4.39 -2.06
CA GLU A 209 -13.89 3.35 -2.04
C GLU A 209 -14.17 2.80 -0.64
N PHE A 210 -13.35 3.15 0.35
CA PHE A 210 -13.52 2.70 1.73
C PHE A 210 -13.73 3.90 2.68
N PRO A 211 -14.81 4.69 2.54
CA PRO A 211 -15.03 5.89 3.36
C PRO A 211 -15.20 5.60 4.87
N GLY A 212 -15.51 4.34 5.24
CA GLY A 212 -15.54 3.87 6.64
C GLY A 212 -14.18 3.44 7.19
N PHE A 213 -13.17 3.30 6.33
CA PHE A 213 -11.82 2.95 6.72
C PHE A 213 -11.14 4.18 7.31
N LYS A 214 -10.91 4.15 8.62
CA LYS A 214 -10.11 5.17 9.30
C LYS A 214 -8.65 4.86 9.02
N ALA A 215 -8.10 5.52 8.01
CA ALA A 215 -6.67 5.46 7.76
C ALA A 215 -5.92 5.70 9.07
N VAL A 216 -5.01 4.80 9.39
CA VAL A 216 -4.12 5.00 10.52
C VAL A 216 -3.29 6.22 10.13
N ALA A 217 -3.45 7.33 10.84
CA ALA A 217 -2.56 8.46 10.69
C ALA A 217 -1.15 7.91 10.91
N THR A 218 -0.35 7.85 9.86
CA THR A 218 1.05 7.44 9.95
C THR A 218 1.70 8.32 11.00
N ALA A 219 2.18 7.71 12.08
CA ALA A 219 3.01 8.37 13.07
C ALA A 219 4.41 8.75 12.52
N GLU A 220 4.60 8.75 11.20
CA GLU A 220 5.83 9.13 10.50
C GLU A 220 5.59 10.04 9.29
N GLU A 221 4.45 10.72 9.23
CA GLU A 221 4.54 12.15 8.97
C GLU A 221 4.34 12.79 10.34
N SER A 222 5.46 13.10 11.02
CA SER A 222 5.45 14.31 11.85
C SER A 222 4.67 15.34 11.05
N PRO A 223 3.61 15.98 11.61
CA PRO A 223 2.93 17.04 10.90
C PRO A 223 4.05 17.92 10.38
N SER A 224 4.20 18.08 9.06
CA SER A 224 5.08 19.08 8.47
C SER A 224 4.99 20.27 9.41
N GLU A 225 6.06 20.50 10.22
CA GLU A 225 5.91 21.17 11.53
C GLU A 225 4.98 22.33 11.31
N ALA A 226 3.75 22.22 11.82
CA ALA A 226 2.69 23.14 11.47
C ALA A 226 3.29 24.51 11.72
N LEU A 227 3.49 25.28 10.63
CA LEU A 227 4.29 26.49 10.69
C LEU A 227 3.78 27.28 11.87
N SER A 228 4.66 27.67 12.80
CA SER A 228 4.25 28.53 13.91
C SER A 228 3.56 29.77 13.34
N LEU A 229 2.71 30.43 14.12
CA LEU A 229 2.04 31.67 13.68
C LEU A 229 3.05 32.70 13.14
N GLN A 230 4.27 32.69 13.67
CA GLN A 230 5.37 33.55 13.22
C GLN A 230 5.93 33.10 11.86
N GLU A 231 6.16 31.81 11.66
CA GLU A 231 6.62 31.25 10.38
C GLU A 231 5.60 31.47 9.25
N GLN A 232 4.31 31.28 9.53
CA GLN A 232 3.22 31.54 8.58
C GLN A 232 3.17 33.02 8.19
N SER A 233 3.30 33.91 9.16
CA SER A 233 3.29 35.36 8.93
C SER A 233 4.46 35.82 8.05
N ILE A 234 5.66 35.26 8.28
CA ILE A 234 6.85 35.57 7.47
C ILE A 234 6.70 35.02 6.06
N ILE A 235 6.27 33.77 5.89
CA ILE A 235 6.03 33.19 4.56
C ILE A 235 4.97 33.99 3.79
N GLY A 236 3.87 34.37 4.44
CA GLY A 236 2.83 35.20 3.84
C GLY A 236 3.36 36.57 3.38
N CYS A 237 4.22 37.21 4.17
CA CYS A 237 4.85 38.48 3.78
C CYS A 237 5.78 38.32 2.56
N ILE A 238 6.58 37.26 2.53
CA ILE A 238 7.48 36.95 1.40
C ILE A 238 6.66 36.67 0.12
N GLN A 239 5.53 35.97 0.23
CA GLN A 239 4.60 35.76 -0.90
C GLN A 239 4.04 37.08 -1.46
N THR A 240 3.82 38.07 -0.59
CA THR A 240 3.35 39.41 -1.00
C THR A 240 4.47 40.35 -1.48
N GLY A 241 5.72 39.87 -1.58
CA GLY A 241 6.86 40.63 -2.11
C GLY A 241 7.75 41.31 -1.07
N CYS A 242 7.52 41.11 0.22
CA CYS A 242 8.41 41.59 1.28
C CYS A 242 9.58 40.63 1.45
N THR A 243 10.64 40.80 0.65
CA THR A 243 11.77 39.85 0.60
C THR A 243 12.92 40.22 1.52
N SER A 244 12.99 41.45 2.06
CA SER A 244 14.07 41.90 2.93
C SER A 244 13.71 41.91 4.42
N VAL A 245 14.74 41.78 5.27
CA VAL A 245 14.58 41.75 6.73
C VAL A 245 13.95 43.04 7.24
N ASP A 246 14.35 44.20 6.72
CA ASP A 246 13.79 45.50 7.11
C ASP A 246 12.29 45.59 6.80
N LEU A 247 11.87 45.16 5.60
CA LEU A 247 10.47 45.15 5.19
C LEU A 247 9.63 44.17 6.03
N LEU A 248 10.21 43.04 6.43
CA LEU A 248 9.56 42.07 7.32
C LEU A 248 9.41 42.64 8.74
N CYS A 249 10.42 43.36 9.26
CA CYS A 249 10.34 44.00 10.57
C CYS A 249 9.28 45.11 10.60
N GLU A 250 9.21 45.93 9.54
CA GLU A 250 8.22 47.00 9.41
C GLU A 250 6.79 46.45 9.32
N ARG A 251 6.58 45.42 8.48
CA ARG A 251 5.25 44.86 8.22
C ARG A 251 4.70 44.00 9.35
N LEU A 252 5.59 43.30 10.08
CA LEU A 252 5.20 42.43 11.19
C LEU A 252 5.32 43.12 12.56
N ALA A 253 5.81 44.36 12.61
CA ALA A 253 6.11 45.09 13.86
C ALA A 253 6.97 44.26 14.85
N CYS A 254 7.94 43.53 14.32
CA CYS A 254 8.81 42.61 15.06
C CYS A 254 10.25 43.14 15.13
N ALA A 255 11.01 42.74 16.15
CA ALA A 255 12.42 43.10 16.23
C ALA A 255 13.27 42.24 15.27
N ALA A 256 14.29 42.84 14.66
CA ALA A 256 15.18 42.17 13.70
C ALA A 256 15.78 40.83 14.19
N PRO A 257 16.19 40.66 15.47
CA PRO A 257 16.68 39.37 15.95
C PRO A 257 15.65 38.24 15.90
N GLN A 258 14.36 38.54 16.12
CA GLN A 258 13.28 37.55 16.06
C GLN A 258 13.03 37.12 14.62
N VAL A 259 12.96 38.09 13.69
CA VAL A 259 12.77 37.83 12.26
C VAL A 259 13.92 37.00 11.70
N LEU A 260 15.17 37.34 12.03
CA LEU A 260 16.35 36.58 11.60
C LEU A 260 16.34 35.14 12.13
N SER A 261 15.98 34.94 13.41
CA SER A 261 15.89 33.59 13.99
C SER A 261 14.91 32.70 13.21
N VAL A 262 13.71 33.23 12.89
CA VAL A 262 12.69 32.45 12.19
C VAL A 262 13.06 32.21 10.73
N LEU A 263 13.67 33.19 10.06
CA LEU A 263 14.18 33.02 8.69
C LEU A 263 15.26 31.94 8.61
N THR A 264 16.19 31.89 9.58
CA THR A 264 17.21 30.83 9.65
C THR A 264 16.57 29.46 9.88
N THR A 265 15.57 29.34 10.75
CA THR A 265 14.84 28.09 10.95
C THR A 265 14.15 27.62 9.66
N LEU A 266 13.47 28.52 8.95
CA LEU A 266 12.79 28.22 7.69
C LEU A 266 13.77 27.86 6.55
N GLU A 267 14.96 28.44 6.54
CA GLU A 267 16.04 28.11 5.60
C GLU A 267 16.64 26.72 5.90
N LEU A 268 16.89 26.40 7.18
CA LEU A 268 17.34 25.07 7.60
C LEU A 268 16.30 23.98 7.29
N ARG A 269 15.01 24.32 7.33
CA ARG A 269 13.88 23.45 6.92
C ARG A 269 13.72 23.35 5.39
N GLY A 270 14.52 24.09 4.61
CA GLY A 270 14.46 24.08 3.14
C GLY A 270 13.21 24.74 2.55
N LEU A 271 12.44 25.49 3.34
CA LEU A 271 11.24 26.20 2.88
C LEU A 271 11.56 27.57 2.27
N LEU A 272 12.69 28.16 2.67
CA LEU A 272 13.22 29.40 2.13
C LEU A 272 14.62 29.20 1.56
N VAL A 273 14.98 30.03 0.57
CA VAL A 273 16.34 30.15 0.05
C VAL A 273 16.77 31.61 0.07
N ARG A 274 18.00 31.86 0.53
CA ARG A 274 18.62 33.18 0.48
C ARG A 274 19.07 33.51 -0.96
N ARG A 275 18.60 34.64 -1.49
CA ARG A 275 18.87 35.13 -2.85
C ARG A 275 19.84 36.32 -2.91
N GLY A 276 20.19 36.91 -1.77
CA GLY A 276 21.12 38.04 -1.66
C GLY A 276 21.53 38.30 -0.21
N PRO A 277 22.29 39.39 0.06
CA PRO A 277 22.76 39.72 1.40
C PRO A 277 21.62 39.87 2.41
N ASP A 278 20.48 40.42 1.98
CA ASP A 278 19.27 40.62 2.80
C ASP A 278 17.98 40.26 2.04
N SER A 279 17.98 39.20 1.22
CA SER A 279 16.79 38.80 0.44
C SER A 279 16.51 37.30 0.49
N PHE A 280 15.26 36.92 0.73
CA PHE A 280 14.77 35.54 0.85
C PHE A 280 13.63 35.26 -0.12
N ALA A 281 13.57 34.04 -0.65
CA ALA A 281 12.51 33.56 -1.54
C ALA A 281 12.04 32.17 -1.11
N ILE A 282 10.77 31.84 -1.37
CA ILE A 282 10.21 30.52 -1.05
C ILE A 282 10.68 29.48 -2.07
N VAL A 283 11.06 28.31 -1.57
CA VAL A 283 11.41 27.16 -2.41
C VAL A 283 10.10 26.54 -2.90
N GLN A 284 9.83 26.62 -4.21
CA GLN A 284 8.70 25.91 -4.80
C GLN A 284 9.02 24.41 -4.86
N PRO A 285 8.12 23.52 -4.40
CA PRO A 285 8.30 22.09 -4.57
C PRO A 285 8.33 21.75 -6.07
N ARG A 286 9.30 20.91 -6.47
CA ARG A 286 9.35 20.31 -7.80
C ARG A 286 8.48 19.08 -7.87
#